data_AF-V8CNU7-F1
#
_entry.id   AF-V8CNU7-F1
#
_cell.length_a   1.000
_cell.length_b   1.000
_cell.length_c   1.000
_cell.angle_alpha   90.00
_cell.angle_beta   90.00
_cell.angle_gamma   90.00
#
_symmetry.space_group_name_H-M   'P 1'
#
loop_
_entity.id
_entity.type
_entity.pdbx_description
1 polymer ?
#
loop_
_entity_poly.entity_id
_entity_poly.type
_entity_poly.pdbx_seq_one_letter_code
_entity_poly.pdbx_strand_id
1 'polypeptide(L)'
;MTTPPLLKRFIAWLQQLSFRTGVIVLSMCVLCYITSFAQAILPISVAAKGILWAAFFGLAKALQYSGLAILGVDGYKRLKAKLKRW
;
A
#
# COMPACT_ATOMS: atom_id res chain seq x y z
N MET A 1 -22.22 -11.18 -0.73
CA MET A 1 -21.83 -9.79 -1.10
C MET A 1 -21.68 -9.70 -2.61
N THR A 2 -22.68 -9.14 -3.28
CA THR A 2 -22.65 -8.90 -4.74
C THR A 2 -21.77 -7.68 -5.00
N THR A 3 -20.50 -7.90 -5.37
CA THR A 3 -19.60 -6.80 -5.76
C THR A 3 -20.11 -6.12 -7.03
N PRO A 4 -20.20 -4.78 -7.06
CA PRO A 4 -20.70 -4.06 -8.21
C PRO A 4 -19.84 -4.36 -9.46
N PRO A 5 -20.45 -4.44 -10.65
CA PRO A 5 -19.77 -4.91 -11.87
C PRO A 5 -18.56 -4.05 -12.24
N LEU A 6 -18.59 -2.76 -11.92
CA LEU A 6 -17.48 -1.82 -12.11
C LEU A 6 -16.27 -2.16 -11.24
N LEU A 7 -16.50 -2.53 -9.98
CA LEU A 7 -15.43 -2.87 -9.03
C LEU A 7 -14.68 -4.13 -9.45
N LYS A 8 -15.42 -5.14 -9.97
CA LYS A 8 -14.82 -6.35 -10.53
C LYS A 8 -13.93 -6.05 -11.73
N ARG A 9 -14.38 -5.16 -12.63
CA ARG A 9 -13.60 -4.73 -13.80
C ARG A 9 -12.33 -3.99 -13.38
N PHE A 10 -12.43 -3.12 -12.38
CA PHE A 10 -11.31 -2.36 -11.86
C PHE A 10 -10.24 -3.26 -11.22
N ILE A 11 -10.66 -4.24 -10.42
CA ILE A 11 -9.76 -5.22 -9.81
C ILE A 11 -9.12 -6.10 -10.89
N ALA A 12 -9.89 -6.58 -11.87
CA ALA A 12 -9.35 -7.39 -12.97
C ALA A 12 -8.31 -6.61 -13.80
N TRP A 13 -8.53 -5.31 -14.03
CA TRP A 13 -7.55 -4.43 -14.66
C TRP A 13 -6.31 -4.23 -13.79
N LEU A 14 -6.47 -4.05 -12.49
CA LEU A 14 -5.33 -3.96 -11.55
C LEU A 14 -4.52 -5.27 -11.49
N GLN A 15 -5.17 -6.43 -11.63
CA GLN A 15 -4.50 -7.74 -11.68
C GLN A 15 -3.75 -8.00 -13.00
N GLN A 16 -4.02 -7.21 -14.05
CA GLN A 16 -3.22 -7.24 -15.29
C GLN A 16 -1.89 -6.49 -15.13
N LEU A 17 -1.73 -5.65 -14.10
CA LEU A 17 -0.46 -4.97 -13.81
C LEU A 17 0.58 -5.97 -13.33
N SER A 18 1.84 -5.74 -13.73
CA SER A 18 2.94 -6.64 -13.41
C SER A 18 3.12 -6.82 -11.91
N PHE A 19 3.48 -8.04 -11.49
CA PHE A 19 3.88 -8.38 -10.13
C PHE A 19 4.92 -7.40 -9.55
N ARG A 20 5.84 -6.89 -10.39
CA ARG A 20 6.83 -5.88 -9.99
C ARG A 20 6.17 -4.59 -9.51
N THR A 21 5.15 -4.10 -10.21
CA THR A 21 4.43 -2.87 -9.87
C THR A 21 3.80 -2.99 -8.49
N GLY A 22 3.13 -4.11 -8.23
CA GLY A 22 2.54 -4.39 -6.92
C GLY A 22 3.58 -4.40 -5.79
N VAL A 23 4.74 -5.04 -6.01
CA VAL A 23 5.83 -5.07 -5.03
C VAL A 23 6.40 -3.67 -4.79
N ILE A 24 6.64 -2.88 -5.84
CA ILE A 24 7.13 -1.49 -5.72
C ILE A 24 6.13 -0.63 -4.92
N VAL A 25 4.84 -0.75 -5.21
CA VAL A 25 3.78 -0.03 -4.49
C VAL A 25 3.73 -0.41 -3.01
N LEU A 26 3.86 -1.71 -2.69
CA LEU A 26 3.96 -2.18 -1.30
C LEU A 26 5.24 -1.68 -0.61
N SER A 27 6.38 -1.65 -1.31
CA SER A 27 7.62 -1.10 -0.76
C SER A 27 7.48 0.40 -0.48
N MET A 28 6.85 1.16 -1.38
CA MET A 28 6.55 2.59 -1.17
C MET A 28 5.56 2.81 -0.02
N CYS A 29 4.57 1.92 0.15
CA CYS A 29 3.69 1.94 1.32
C CYS A 29 4.48 1.83 2.62
N VAL A 30 5.45 0.90 2.71
CA VAL A 30 6.28 0.73 3.90
C VAL A 30 7.11 1.99 4.17
N LEU A 31 7.72 2.56 3.13
CA LEU A 31 8.47 3.82 3.25
C LEU A 31 7.57 4.97 3.74
N CYS A 32 6.40 5.17 3.14
CA CYS A 32 5.44 6.19 3.60
C CYS A 32 4.96 5.95 5.03
N TYR A 33 4.77 4.69 5.43
CA TYR A 33 4.37 4.35 6.78
C TYR A 33 5.44 4.71 7.80
N ILE A 34 6.71 4.38 7.53
CA ILE A 34 7.84 4.76 8.38
C ILE A 34 7.97 6.28 8.44
N THR A 35 7.88 6.96 7.29
CA THR A 35 7.93 8.43 7.23
C THR A 35 6.81 9.07 8.03
N SER A 36 5.61 8.47 8.09
CA SER A 36 4.49 8.94 8.91
C SER A 36 4.84 8.96 10.41
N PHE A 37 5.60 7.98 10.91
CA PHE A 37 6.06 7.96 12.31
C PHE A 37 7.31 8.81 12.56
N ALA A 38 8.20 8.97 11.57
CA ALA A 38 9.40 9.80 11.70
C ALA A 38 9.09 11.27 12.03
N GLN A 39 7.90 11.75 11.62
CA GLN A 39 7.39 13.10 11.89
C GLN A 39 7.20 13.38 13.39
N ALA A 40 7.07 12.34 14.22
CA ALA A 40 6.96 12.48 15.67
C ALA A 40 8.23 13.12 16.27
N ILE A 41 9.39 12.88 15.65
CA ILE A 41 10.71 13.34 16.10
C ILE A 41 11.00 14.79 15.64
N LEU A 42 10.34 15.28 14.59
CA LEU A 42 10.57 16.64 14.08
C LEU A 42 10.02 17.70 15.06
N PRO A 43 10.74 18.81 15.34
CA PRO A 43 10.28 19.89 16.19
C PRO A 43 9.33 20.84 15.43
N ILE A 44 8.20 20.33 14.97
CA ILE A 44 7.13 21.08 14.27
C ILE A 44 5.87 21.17 15.12
N SER A 45 4.97 22.11 14.81
CA SER A 45 3.71 22.31 15.55
C SER A 45 2.85 21.05 15.53
N VAL A 46 2.12 20.80 16.63
CA VAL A 46 1.26 19.61 16.79
C VAL A 46 0.21 19.52 15.68
N ALA A 47 -0.35 20.66 15.25
CA ALA A 47 -1.30 20.71 14.15
C ALA A 47 -0.66 20.28 12.82
N ALA A 48 0.55 20.78 12.50
CA ALA A 48 1.26 20.40 11.29
C ALA A 48 1.65 18.91 11.31
N LYS A 49 2.09 18.38 12.47
CA LYS A 49 2.33 16.93 12.66
C LYS A 49 1.08 16.11 12.38
N GLY A 50 -0.07 16.53 12.91
CA GLY A 50 -1.33 15.82 12.71
C GLY A 50 -1.75 15.74 11.24
N ILE A 51 -1.61 16.84 10.49
CA ILE A 51 -1.94 16.89 9.07
C ILE A 51 -0.99 16.01 8.25
N LEU A 52 0.32 16.14 8.48
CA LEU A 52 1.32 15.32 7.81
C LEU A 52 1.12 13.84 8.15
N TRP A 53 0.81 13.53 9.40
CA TRP A 53 0.59 12.16 9.85
C TRP A 53 -0.62 11.56 9.16
N ALA A 54 -1.76 12.26 9.18
CA ALA A 54 -2.98 11.81 8.53
C ALA A 54 -2.81 11.65 7.01
N ALA A 55 -2.10 12.57 6.35
CA ALA A 55 -1.84 12.50 4.91
C ALA A 55 -0.95 11.30 4.54
N PHE A 56 0.21 11.15 5.21
CA PHE A 56 1.14 10.05 4.93
C PHE A 56 0.58 8.69 5.37
N PHE A 57 -0.14 8.62 6.48
CA PHE A 57 -0.79 7.40 6.97
C PHE A 57 -1.93 6.97 6.04
N GLY A 58 -2.77 7.93 5.62
CA GLY A 58 -3.84 7.68 4.64
C GLY A 58 -3.28 7.21 3.30
N LEU A 59 -2.22 7.86 2.81
CA LEU A 59 -1.55 7.46 1.58
C LEU A 59 -0.92 6.07 1.71
N ALA A 60 -0.28 5.75 2.83
CA ALA A 60 0.27 4.42 3.08
C ALA A 60 -0.83 3.35 3.06
N LYS A 61 -1.99 3.60 3.68
CA LYS A 61 -3.14 2.67 3.64
C LYS A 61 -3.70 2.50 2.23
N ALA A 62 -3.81 3.57 1.46
CA ALA A 62 -4.23 3.49 0.06
C ALA A 62 -3.27 2.63 -0.75
N LEU A 63 -1.95 2.89 -0.66
CA LEU A 63 -0.92 2.10 -1.33
C LEU A 63 -0.91 0.63 -0.86
N GLN A 64 -1.16 0.37 0.42
CA GLN A 64 -1.27 -0.99 0.97
C GLN A 64 -2.39 -1.79 0.28
N TYR A 65 -3.60 -1.22 0.24
CA TYR A 65 -4.76 -1.90 -0.35
C TYR A 65 -4.65 -1.98 -1.88
N SER A 66 -4.16 -0.92 -2.54
CA SER A 66 -3.91 -0.95 -3.98
C SER A 66 -2.83 -1.96 -4.37
N GLY A 67 -1.72 -2.00 -3.63
CA GLY A 67 -0.65 -2.97 -3.85
C GLY A 67 -1.13 -4.41 -3.64
N LEU A 68 -1.90 -4.67 -2.57
CA LEU A 68 -2.53 -5.98 -2.35
C LEU A 68 -3.54 -6.33 -3.44
N ALA A 69 -4.32 -5.37 -3.94
CA ALA A 69 -5.26 -5.58 -5.04
C ALA A 69 -4.53 -5.91 -6.36
N ILE A 70 -3.37 -5.28 -6.62
CA ILE A 70 -2.53 -5.54 -7.79
C ILE A 70 -1.86 -6.91 -7.70
N LEU A 71 -1.24 -7.27 -6.57
CA LEU A 71 -0.65 -8.61 -6.42
C LEU A 71 -1.71 -9.71 -6.45
N GLY A 72 -2.89 -9.43 -5.90
CA GLY A 72 -3.89 -10.45 -5.63
C GLY A 72 -3.36 -11.55 -4.69
N VAL A 73 -4.14 -12.63 -4.58
CA VAL A 73 -3.83 -13.75 -3.68
C VAL A 73 -2.59 -14.52 -4.15
N ASP A 74 -2.45 -14.69 -5.46
CA ASP A 74 -1.31 -15.41 -6.07
C ASP A 74 -0.01 -14.64 -5.99
N GLY A 75 -0.03 -13.32 -6.22
CA GLY A 75 1.12 -12.47 -6.01
C GLY A 75 1.55 -12.50 -4.55
N TYR A 76 0.61 -12.34 -3.60
CA TYR A 76 0.95 -12.39 -2.18
C TYR A 76 1.59 -13.73 -1.78
N LYS A 77 1.06 -14.87 -2.25
CA LYS A 77 1.68 -16.19 -2.03
C LYS A 77 3.10 -16.26 -2.59
N ARG A 78 3.33 -15.73 -3.80
CA ARG A 78 4.64 -15.73 -4.46
C ARG A 78 5.65 -14.82 -3.75
N LEU A 79 5.20 -13.66 -3.28
CA LEU A 79 5.99 -12.74 -2.46
C LEU A 79 6.37 -13.38 -1.12
N LYS A 80 5.39 -13.97 -0.42
CA LYS A 80 5.61 -14.67 0.86
C LYS A 80 6.55 -15.88 0.71
N ALA A 81 6.42 -16.63 -0.38
CA ALA A 81 7.32 -17.75 -0.69
C ALA A 81 8.76 -17.28 -0.97
N LYS A 82 8.93 -16.14 -1.67
CA LYS A 82 10.26 -15.52 -1.83
C LYS A 82 10.82 -15.00 -0.52
N LEU A 83 10.01 -14.32 0.28
CA LEU A 83 10.43 -13.76 1.56
C LEU A 83 10.81 -14.82 2.59
N LYS A 84 10.20 -16.02 2.52
CA LYS A 84 10.52 -17.17 3.38
C LYS A 84 11.79 -17.92 2.92
N ARG A 85 12.23 -17.68 1.67
CA ARG A 85 13.40 -18.34 1.07
C ARG A 85 14.67 -17.47 1.15
N TRP A 86 14.49 -16.19 1.50
CA TRP A 86 15.51 -15.32 2.07
C TRP A 86 15.56 -15.53 3.57
#